data_AF-A0A9X1KA04-F1
#
_entry.id   AF-A0A9X1KA04-F1
#
_cell.length_a   1.000
_cell.length_b   1.000
_cell.length_c   1.000
_cell.angle_alpha   90.00
_cell.angle_beta   90.00
_cell.angle_gamma   90.00
#
_symmetry.space_group_name_H-M   'P 1'
#
loop_
_entity.id
_entity.type
_entity.pdbx_description
1 polymer ?
#
loop_
_entity_poly.entity_id
_entity_poly.type
_entity_poly.pdbx_seq_one_letter_code
_entity_poly.pdbx_strand_id
1 'polypeptide(L)'
;MYNKCLKAAGVTNNSSVAQCSLQTFNASEQEINRLYSKIYHQIASQQAEDAKKFELSQKFWLSYRDSHCKLAGAYVGSPMYSYCPMQLNILRVAELREFAIE
;
A
#
# COMPACT_ATOMS: atom_id res chain seq x y z
N MET A 1 1.49 8.46 9.53
CA MET A 1 0.23 8.16 10.25
C MET A 1 0.43 7.08 11.30
N TYR A 2 0.97 5.92 10.94
CA TYR A 2 1.32 4.82 11.85
C TYR A 2 2.01 5.26 13.16
N ASN A 3 3.15 5.97 13.07
CA ASN A 3 3.89 6.43 14.25
C ASN A 3 3.08 7.36 15.17
N LYS A 4 2.17 8.16 14.61
CA LYS A 4 1.26 9.02 15.39
C LYS A 4 0.23 8.18 16.12
N CYS A 5 -0.32 7.16 15.47
CA CYS A 5 -1.25 6.22 16.08
C CYS A 5 -0.58 5.43 17.22
N LEU A 6 0.63 4.90 17.01
CA LEU A 6 1.36 4.18 18.06
C LEU A 6 1.65 5.06 19.28
N LYS A 7 2.07 6.31 19.06
CA LYS A 7 2.28 7.27 20.15
C LYS A 7 0.98 7.53 20.93
N ALA A 8 -0.15 7.63 20.24
CA ALA A 8 -1.45 7.83 20.89
C ALA A 8 -1.94 6.59 21.65
N ALA A 9 -1.58 5.38 21.20
CA ALA A 9 -1.93 4.14 21.88
C ALA A 9 -1.21 3.95 23.23
N GLY A 10 -0.10 4.65 23.47
CA GLY A 10 0.65 4.64 24.75
C GLY A 10 1.41 3.35 25.05
N VAL A 11 1.08 2.25 24.39
CA VAL A 11 1.75 0.94 24.51
C VAL A 11 2.00 0.34 23.13
N THR A 12 3.16 -0.28 22.96
CA THR A 12 3.50 -1.04 21.74
C THR A 12 3.33 -2.52 22.03
N ASN A 13 2.27 -3.12 21.48
CA ASN A 13 2.00 -4.55 21.54
C ASN A 13 1.34 -5.00 20.23
N ASN A 14 1.07 -6.29 20.09
CA ASN A 14 0.49 -6.83 18.86
C ASN A 14 -0.85 -6.17 18.50
N SER A 15 -1.68 -5.84 19.49
CA SER A 15 -2.98 -5.20 19.27
C SER A 15 -2.83 -3.76 18.78
N SER A 16 -1.98 -2.95 19.43
CA SER A 16 -1.77 -1.55 19.02
C SER A 16 -1.07 -1.45 17.66
N VAL A 17 -0.10 -2.33 17.39
CA VAL A 17 0.51 -2.45 16.06
C VAL A 17 -0.52 -2.84 15.01
N ALA A 18 -1.37 -3.84 15.28
CA ALA A 18 -2.36 -4.28 14.31
C ALA A 18 -3.40 -3.19 13.99
N GLN A 19 -3.91 -2.50 15.02
CA GLN A 19 -4.85 -1.41 14.87
C GLN A 19 -4.24 -0.24 14.06
N CYS A 20 -3.05 0.20 14.45
CA CYS A 20 -2.37 1.31 13.76
C CYS A 20 -1.96 0.94 12.34
N SER A 21 -1.63 -0.34 12.11
CA SER A 21 -1.34 -0.86 10.77
C SER A 21 -2.58 -0.85 9.90
N LEU A 22 -3.73 -1.31 10.40
CA LEU A 22 -5.00 -1.28 9.67
C LEU A 22 -5.43 0.16 9.31
N GLN A 23 -5.34 1.10 10.26
CA GLN A 23 -5.64 2.49 9.97
C GLN A 23 -4.75 3.03 8.84
N THR A 24 -3.46 2.70 8.89
CA THR A 24 -2.49 3.15 7.89
C THR A 24 -2.63 2.45 6.55
N PHE A 25 -2.99 1.18 6.55
CA PHE A 25 -3.38 0.43 5.37
C PHE A 25 -4.55 1.11 4.65
N ASN A 26 -5.64 1.42 5.36
CA ASN A 26 -6.84 2.03 4.74
C ASN A 26 -6.53 3.38 4.09
N ALA A 27 -5.79 4.26 4.77
CA ALA A 27 -5.45 5.57 4.19
C ALA A 27 -4.49 5.45 3.01
N SER A 28 -3.50 4.55 3.09
CA SER A 28 -2.56 4.34 1.99
C SER A 28 -3.23 3.66 0.79
N GLU A 29 -4.19 2.77 0.99
CA GLU A 29 -5.00 2.18 -0.08
C GLU A 29 -5.84 3.23 -0.82
N GLN A 30 -6.51 4.13 -0.09
CA GLN A 30 -7.24 5.24 -0.67
C GLN A 30 -6.34 6.13 -1.54
N GLU A 31 -5.14 6.44 -1.03
CA GLU A 31 -4.16 7.25 -1.76
C GLU A 31 -3.61 6.51 -3.00
N ILE A 32 -3.35 5.19 -2.91
CA ILE A 32 -2.98 4.35 -4.07
C ILE A 32 -4.06 4.44 -5.14
N ASN A 33 -5.33 4.27 -4.78
CA ASN A 33 -6.43 4.31 -5.74
C ASN A 33 -6.55 5.68 -6.42
N ARG A 34 -6.40 6.76 -5.64
CA ARG A 34 -6.41 8.14 -6.16
C ARG A 34 -5.25 8.37 -7.15
N LEU A 35 -4.04 8.00 -6.77
CA LEU A 35 -2.84 8.15 -7.61
C LEU A 35 -2.94 7.28 -8.87
N TYR A 36 -3.34 6.02 -8.72
CA TYR A 36 -3.56 5.10 -9.83
C TYR A 36 -4.50 5.69 -10.87
N SER A 37 -5.67 6.21 -10.45
CA SER A 37 -6.63 6.81 -11.37
C SER A 37 -6.02 8.03 -12.10
N LYS A 38 -5.34 8.94 -11.38
CA LYS A 38 -4.66 10.08 -11.99
C LYS A 38 -3.64 9.64 -13.06
N ILE A 39 -2.72 8.77 -12.68
CA ILE A 39 -1.62 8.31 -13.53
C ILE A 39 -2.16 7.53 -14.74
N TYR A 40 -3.14 6.64 -14.53
CA TYR A 40 -3.76 5.89 -15.61
C TYR A 40 -4.38 6.81 -16.65
N HIS A 41 -5.17 7.81 -16.23
CA HIS A 41 -5.79 8.76 -17.16
C HIS A 41 -4.75 9.62 -17.88
N GLN A 42 -3.70 10.05 -17.18
CA GLN A 42 -2.59 10.79 -17.79
C GLN A 42 -1.89 9.97 -18.88
N ILE A 43 -1.48 8.74 -18.57
CA ILE A 43 -0.83 7.85 -19.54
C ILE A 43 -1.80 7.51 -20.68
N ALA A 44 -3.06 7.20 -20.39
CA ALA A 44 -4.06 6.82 -21.39
C ALA A 44 -4.35 7.95 -22.39
N SER A 45 -4.27 9.21 -21.95
CA SER A 45 -4.44 10.38 -22.82
C SER A 45 -3.31 10.54 -23.85
N GLN A 46 -2.14 9.94 -23.59
CA GLN A 46 -0.96 10.02 -24.45
C GLN A 46 -0.74 8.72 -25.24
N GLN A 47 -0.78 7.57 -24.55
CA GLN A 47 -0.60 6.25 -25.14
C GLN A 47 -1.41 5.17 -24.39
N ALA A 48 -2.53 4.74 -24.98
CA ALA A 48 -3.42 3.75 -24.37
C ALA A 48 -2.76 2.39 -24.05
N GLU A 49 -1.80 1.93 -24.85
CA GLU A 49 -1.14 0.65 -24.61
C GLU A 49 -0.22 0.70 -23.38
N ASP A 50 0.43 1.84 -23.12
CA ASP A 50 1.23 2.02 -21.92
C ASP A 50 0.36 2.12 -20.67
N ALA A 51 -0.86 2.66 -20.78
CA ALA A 51 -1.83 2.65 -19.68
C ALA A 51 -2.25 1.22 -19.31
N LYS A 52 -2.41 0.32 -20.29
CA LYS A 52 -2.65 -1.12 -20.02
C LYS A 52 -1.47 -1.79 -19.35
N LYS A 53 -0.23 -1.46 -19.74
CA LYS A 53 0.98 -1.97 -19.06
C LYS A 53 1.03 -1.48 -17.61
N PHE A 54 0.70 -0.20 -17.38
CA PHE A 54 0.61 0.37 -16.03
C PHE A 54 -0.45 -0.35 -15.18
N GLU A 55 -1.66 -0.55 -15.71
CA GLU A 55 -2.72 -1.33 -15.05
C GLU A 55 -2.26 -2.76 -14.72
N LEU A 56 -1.64 -3.45 -15.68
CA LEU A 56 -1.14 -4.81 -15.48
C LEU A 56 -0.07 -4.85 -14.39
N SER A 57 0.85 -3.87 -14.36
CA SER A 57 1.86 -3.75 -13.32
C SER A 57 1.24 -3.59 -11.92
N GLN A 58 0.17 -2.79 -11.82
CA GLN A 58 -0.53 -2.57 -10.56
C GLN A 58 -1.25 -3.84 -10.08
N LYS A 59 -1.86 -4.60 -10.99
CA LYS A 59 -2.49 -5.89 -10.68
C LYS A 59 -1.46 -6.91 -10.17
N PHE A 60 -0.31 -7.02 -10.82
CA PHE A 60 0.76 -7.90 -10.34
C PHE A 60 1.34 -7.46 -9.00
N TRP A 61 1.48 -6.15 -8.77
CA TRP A 61 1.91 -5.64 -7.48
C TRP A 61 0.93 -6.02 -6.35
N LEU A 62 -0.39 -5.96 -6.59
CA LEU A 62 -1.40 -6.41 -5.62
C LEU A 62 -1.23 -7.90 -5.30
N SER A 63 -1.08 -8.75 -6.32
CA SER A 63 -0.83 -10.19 -6.11
C SER A 63 0.46 -10.46 -5.34
N TYR A 64 1.54 -9.72 -5.64
CA TYR A 64 2.79 -9.79 -4.88
C TYR A 64 2.57 -9.40 -3.42
N ARG A 65 1.98 -8.23 -3.16
CA ARG A 65 1.71 -7.73 -1.80
C ARG A 65 0.95 -8.77 -0.98
N ASP A 66 -0.15 -9.28 -1.52
CA ASP A 66 -1.04 -10.16 -0.78
C ASP A 66 -0.39 -11.53 -0.50
N SER A 67 0.27 -12.12 -1.50
CA SER A 67 0.97 -13.40 -1.35
C SER A 67 2.20 -13.28 -0.43
N HIS A 68 3.00 -12.24 -0.61
CA HIS A 68 4.17 -11.95 0.22
C HIS A 68 3.78 -11.72 1.68
N CYS A 69 2.76 -10.90 1.93
CA CYS A 69 2.33 -10.60 3.29
C CYS A 69 1.64 -11.77 3.99
N LYS A 70 0.93 -12.63 3.24
CA LYS A 70 0.42 -13.89 3.78
C LYS A 70 1.56 -14.82 4.21
N LEU A 71 2.61 -14.93 3.39
CA LEU A 71 3.81 -15.71 3.72
C LEU A 71 4.53 -15.13 4.93
N ALA A 72 4.76 -13.81 4.96
CA ALA A 72 5.37 -13.14 6.10
C ALA A 72 4.56 -13.35 7.38
N GLY A 73 3.22 -13.28 7.31
CA GLY A 73 2.32 -13.61 8.41
C GLY A 73 2.49 -15.06 8.92
N ALA A 74 2.65 -16.02 8.02
CA ALA A 74 2.80 -17.43 8.37
C ALA A 74 4.14 -17.76 9.07
N TYR A 75 5.23 -17.09 8.69
CA TYR A 75 6.57 -17.38 9.21
C TYR A 75 7.05 -16.44 10.32
N VAL A 76 6.55 -15.20 10.37
CA VAL A 76 6.89 -14.22 11.42
C VAL A 76 5.84 -14.19 12.53
N GLY A 77 4.58 -14.47 12.20
CA GLY A 77 3.46 -14.41 13.14
C GLY A 77 2.88 -13.01 13.34
N SER A 78 1.85 -12.92 14.19
CA SER A 78 1.16 -11.66 14.47
C SER A 78 2.10 -10.64 15.14
N PRO A 79 2.02 -9.35 14.76
CA PRO A 79 0.96 -8.70 13.97
C PRO A 79 1.26 -8.60 12.45
N MET A 80 2.17 -9.41 11.91
CA MET A 80 2.69 -9.26 10.54
C MET A 80 1.62 -9.27 9.45
N TYR A 81 0.52 -10.02 9.65
CA TYR A 81 -0.63 -10.03 8.74
C TYR A 81 -1.22 -8.64 8.44
N SER A 82 -1.09 -7.70 9.37
CA SER A 82 -1.57 -6.32 9.21
C SER A 82 -0.44 -5.34 8.92
N TYR A 83 0.74 -5.58 9.49
CA TYR A 83 1.90 -4.71 9.38
C TYR A 83 2.51 -4.75 7.97
N CYS A 84 2.69 -5.93 7.39
CA CYS A 84 3.25 -6.08 6.04
C CYS A 84 2.44 -5.34 4.96
N PRO A 85 1.12 -5.55 4.82
CA PRO A 85 0.37 -4.91 3.74
C PRO A 85 0.32 -3.39 3.93
N MET A 86 0.29 -2.89 5.17
CA MET A 86 0.46 -1.48 5.46
C MET A 86 1.81 -0.96 4.93
N GLN A 87 2.91 -1.62 5.27
CA GLN A 87 4.25 -1.17 4.89
C GLN A 87 4.40 -1.15 3.36
N LEU A 88 3.96 -2.20 2.67
CA LEU A 88 4.01 -2.25 1.21
C LEU A 88 3.11 -1.19 0.56
N ASN A 89 1.92 -0.92 1.10
CA ASN A 89 1.09 0.17 0.58
C ASN A 89 1.77 1.54 0.74
N ILE A 90 2.45 1.81 1.87
CA ILE A 90 3.18 3.07 2.07
C ILE A 90 4.27 3.23 0.99
N LEU A 91 5.04 2.17 0.73
CA LEU A 91 6.08 2.19 -0.30
C LEU A 91 5.48 2.40 -1.69
N ARG A 92 4.36 1.74 -2.00
CA ARG A 92 3.69 1.92 -3.28
C ARG A 92 3.11 3.32 -3.47
N VAL A 93 2.61 3.96 -2.41
CA VAL A 93 2.23 5.39 -2.47
C VAL A 93 3.45 6.24 -2.86
N ALA A 94 4.61 5.99 -2.28
CA ALA A 94 5.83 6.73 -2.63
C ALA A 94 6.23 6.50 -4.09
N GLU A 95 6.25 5.24 -4.55
CA GLU A 95 6.51 4.91 -5.96
C GLU A 95 5.53 5.59 -6.93
N LEU A 96 4.23 5.53 -6.66
CA LEU A 96 3.21 6.14 -7.53
C LEU A 96 3.30 7.67 -7.54
N ARG A 97 3.78 8.30 -6.48
CA ARG A 97 3.99 9.75 -6.47
C ARG A 97 5.06 10.19 -7.46
N GLU A 98 6.09 9.38 -7.70
CA GLU A 98 7.11 9.66 -8.72
C GLU A 98 6.51 9.68 -10.14
N PHE A 99 5.50 8.84 -10.41
CA PHE A 99 4.76 8.85 -11.68
C PHE A 99 3.75 10.00 -11.79
N ALA A 100 3.29 10.53 -10.65
CA ALA A 100 2.24 11.54 -10.59
C ALA A 100 2.75 12.99 -10.66
N ILE A 101 4.08 13.17 -10.81
CA ILE A 101 4.72 14.48 -10.99
C ILE A 101 4.39 15.02 -12.38
N GLU A 102 3.86 16.25 -12.38
CA GLU A 102 3.72 17.14 -13.54
C GLU A 102 5.01 17.93 -13.75
#